data_AF-A0A3R9FKF8-F1
#
_entry.id   AF-A0A3R9FKF8-F1
#
_cell.length_a   1.000
_cell.length_b   1.000
_cell.length_c   1.000
_cell.angle_alpha   90.00
_cell.angle_beta   90.00
_cell.angle_gamma   90.00
#
_symmetry.space_group_name_H-M   'P 1'
#
loop_
_entity.id
_entity.type
_entity.pdbx_description
1 polymer ?
#
loop_
_entity_poly.entity_id
_entity_poly.type
_entity_poly.pdbx_seq_one_letter_code
_entity_poly.pdbx_strand_id
1 'polypeptide(L)' 'MPGSDWICGSMPPQRQGFYETEFNTGETEVTMYSVLGWMPPAYRGYVVRWRLLDPAVEQAEIERYLYYRREGRGYS' A
#
# COMPACT_ATOMS: atom_id res chain seq x y z
N MET A 1 -19.19 -6.52 14.28
CA MET A 1 -18.33 -7.00 13.16
C MET A 1 -17.75 -5.75 12.53
N PRO A 2 -16.44 -5.46 12.64
CA PRO A 2 -15.89 -4.19 12.20
C PRO A 2 -15.78 -4.21 10.67
N GLY A 3 -16.88 -3.90 10.01
CA GLY A 3 -16.99 -3.79 8.57
C GLY A 3 -17.00 -2.35 8.11
N SER A 4 -16.36 -2.11 6.96
CA SER A 4 -16.60 -1.02 6.00
C SER A 4 -15.60 0.13 5.86
N ASP A 5 -14.32 -0.05 6.18
CA ASP A 5 -13.27 0.92 5.77
C ASP A 5 -12.57 0.55 4.45
N TRP A 6 -12.93 -0.59 3.87
CA TRP A 6 -12.32 -1.08 2.63
C TRP A 6 -12.99 -0.47 1.40
N ILE A 7 -12.17 0.12 0.54
CA ILE A 7 -12.52 0.70 -0.75
C ILE A 7 -12.16 -0.27 -1.86
N CYS A 8 -12.97 -0.34 -2.91
CA CYS A 8 -12.72 -1.24 -4.05
C CYS A 8 -11.39 -0.91 -4.74
N GLY A 9 -10.61 -1.93 -5.11
CA GLY A 9 -9.32 -1.80 -5.79
C GLY A 9 -9.41 -1.14 -7.17
N SER A 10 -10.60 -1.16 -7.79
CA SER A 10 -10.89 -0.43 -9.03
C SER A 10 -11.00 1.10 -8.84
N MET A 11 -11.16 1.56 -7.60
CA MET A 11 -11.16 2.98 -7.24
C MET A 11 -9.80 3.32 -6.64
N PRO A 12 -8.87 3.94 -7.39
CA PRO A 12 -7.55 4.24 -6.87
C PRO A 12 -7.59 5.29 -5.74
N PRO A 13 -6.62 5.26 -4.81
CA PRO A 13 -6.47 6.31 -3.82
C PRO A 13 -6.26 7.69 -4.46
N GLN A 14 -6.80 8.73 -3.82
CA GLN A 14 -6.69 10.12 -4.32
C GLN A 14 -5.31 10.75 -4.07
N ARG A 15 -4.49 10.14 -3.20
CA ARG A 15 -3.15 10.62 -2.84
C ARG A 15 -2.13 9.50 -2.86
N GLN A 16 -0.87 9.87 -3.07
CA GLN A 16 0.25 8.97 -2.84
C GLN A 16 0.38 8.67 -1.35
N GLY A 17 0.80 7.46 -1.01
CA GLY A 17 0.93 7.03 0.38
C GLY A 17 1.01 5.52 0.52
N PHE A 18 0.99 5.07 1.77
CA PHE A 18 0.93 3.66 2.12
C PHE A 18 -0.48 3.30 2.57
N TYR A 19 -0.95 2.15 2.10
CA TYR A 19 -2.30 1.66 2.34
C TYR A 19 -2.23 0.20 2.71
N GLU A 20 -3.19 -0.23 3.52
CA GLU A 20 -3.43 -1.66 3.66
C GLU A 20 -4.20 -2.13 2.44
N THR A 21 -3.70 -3.15 1.76
CA THR A 21 -4.24 -3.67 0.51
C THR A 21 -4.47 -5.16 0.63
N GLU A 22 -5.62 -5.61 0.17
CA GLU A 22 -5.92 -7.03 -0.02
C GLU A 22 -5.76 -7.39 -1.49
N PHE A 23 -4.95 -8.42 -1.73
CA PHE A 23 -4.70 -8.96 -3.06
C PHE A 23 -5.69 -10.07 -3.39
N ASN A 24 -5.82 -10.40 -4.67
CA ASN A 24 -6.64 -11.50 -5.14
C ASN A 24 -6.19 -12.89 -4.64
N THR A 25 -4.99 -12.98 -4.07
CA THR A 25 -4.47 -14.16 -3.36
C THR A 25 -5.13 -14.38 -2.00
N GLY A 26 -5.85 -13.39 -1.47
CA GLY A 26 -6.39 -13.36 -0.12
C GLY A 26 -5.39 -12.82 0.93
N GLU A 27 -4.18 -12.46 0.51
CA GLU A 27 -3.18 -11.85 1.38
C GLU A 27 -3.45 -10.35 1.55
N THR A 28 -3.17 -9.86 2.77
CA THR A 28 -3.31 -8.44 3.12
C THR A 28 -1.97 -7.89 3.57
N GLU A 29 -1.53 -6.79 2.96
CA GLU A 29 -0.21 -6.20 3.19
C GLU A 29 -0.24 -4.67 3.08
N VAL A 30 0.84 -4.03 3.54
CA VAL A 30 1.04 -2.59 3.35
C VAL A 30 1.75 -2.32 2.03
N THR A 31 1.08 -1.60 1.13
CA THR A 31 1.53 -1.36 -0.23
C THR A 31 1.55 0.14 -0.53
N MET A 32 2.56 0.60 -1.27
CA MET A 32 2.65 1.99 -1.71
C MET A 32 1.77 2.22 -2.94
N TYR A 33 0.93 3.27 -2.89
CA TYR A 33 0.33 3.86 -4.08
C TYR A 33 1.15 5.07 -4.52
N SER A 34 1.69 5.03 -5.73
CA SER A 34 2.54 6.06 -6.33
C SER A 34 1.90 6.67 -7.58
N VAL A 35 2.57 7.63 -8.21
CA VAL A 35 2.18 8.14 -9.54
C VAL A 35 2.16 7.05 -10.63
N LEU A 36 2.89 5.95 -10.44
CA LEU A 36 2.91 4.80 -11.34
C LEU A 36 1.85 3.74 -10.97
N GLY A 37 1.03 4.00 -9.95
CA GLY A 37 0.08 3.06 -9.39
C GLY A 37 0.64 2.27 -8.20
N TRP A 38 0.04 1.11 -7.93
CA TRP A 38 0.41 0.20 -6.84
C TRP A 38 1.81 -0.39 -7.06
N MET A 39 2.64 -0.37 -6.02
CA MET A 39 4.01 -0.90 -6.05
C MET A 39 4.22 -1.99 -4.99
N PRO A 40 4.77 -3.17 -5.32
CA PRO A 40 5.29 -3.57 -6.64
C PRO A 40 4.20 -4.15 -7.58
N PRO A 41 4.16 -3.76 -8.85
CA PRO A 41 3.02 -4.03 -9.74
C PRO A 41 2.92 -5.46 -10.32
N ALA A 42 3.94 -6.31 -10.17
CA ALA A 42 4.07 -7.49 -11.04
C ALA A 42 4.02 -8.87 -10.34
N TYR A 43 4.41 -8.99 -9.07
CA TYR A 43 4.61 -10.32 -8.46
C TYR A 43 3.61 -10.71 -7.36
N ARG A 44 2.83 -9.75 -6.83
CA ARG A 44 1.92 -10.00 -5.69
C ARG A 44 0.45 -10.19 -6.07
N GLY A 45 0.13 -10.17 -7.36
CA GLY A 45 -1.25 -10.18 -7.85
C GLY A 45 -1.83 -8.77 -7.98
N TYR A 46 -3.15 -8.67 -8.12
CA TYR A 46 -3.85 -7.39 -8.25
C TYR A 46 -4.61 -7.04 -6.96
N VAL A 47 -4.65 -5.75 -6.64
CA VAL A 47 -5.35 -5.22 -5.47
C VAL A 47 -6.87 -5.33 -5.69
N VAL A 48 -7.55 -6.05 -4.80
CA VAL A 48 -9.01 -6.22 -4.82
C VAL A 48 -9.70 -5.14 -4.01
N ARG A 49 -9.09 -4.74 -2.89
CA ARG A 49 -9.56 -3.65 -2.04
C ARG A 49 -8.41 -3.06 -1.23
N TRP A 50 -8.58 -1.83 -0.79
CA TRP A 50 -7.59 -1.11 0.01
C TRP A 50 -8.28 -0.26 1.08
N ARG A 51 -7.55 0.12 2.12
CA ARG A 51 -8.01 1.09 3.12
C ARG A 51 -6.87 1.97 3.61
N LEU A 52 -7.24 3.09 4.22
CA LEU A 52 -6.28 3.95 4.89
C LEU A 52 -5.65 3.22 6.08
N LEU A 53 -4.36 3.42 6.26
CA LEU A 53 -3.67 3.06 7.49
C LEU A 53 -3.95 4.08 8.58
N ASP A 54 -3.70 3.69 9.82
CA ASP A 54 -3.55 4.65 10.91
C ASP A 54 -2.43 5.65 10.54
N PRO A 55 -2.62 6.98 10.73
CA PRO A 55 -1.61 7.98 10.38
C PRO A 55 -0.23 7.72 10.99
N ALA A 56 -0.15 7.18 12.20
CA ALA A 56 1.12 6.85 12.83
C ALA A 56 1.82 5.66 12.16
N VAL A 57 1.04 4.68 11.68
CA VAL A 57 1.55 3.51 10.94
C VAL A 57 2.01 3.94 9.55
N GLU A 58 1.22 4.77 8.85
CA GLU A 58 1.61 5.30 7.55
C GLU A 58 2.92 6.09 7.64
N GLN A 59 3.05 6.95 8.64
CA GLN A 59 4.25 7.75 8.85
C GLN A 59 5.50 6.87 9.08
N ALA A 60 5.37 5.79 9.86
CA ALA A 60 6.46 4.85 10.09
C ALA A 60 6.91 4.14 8.78
N GLU A 61 5.96 3.76 7.93
CA GLU A 61 6.27 3.14 6.63
C GLU A 61 6.90 4.13 5.64
N ILE A 62 6.48 5.40 5.66
CA ILE A 62 7.14 6.47 4.89
C ILE A 62 8.59 6.63 5.34
N GLU A 63 8.85 6.72 6.64
CA GLU A 63 10.21 6.84 7.18
C GLU A 63 11.08 5.64 6.82
N ARG A 64 10.52 4.44 6.94
CA ARG A 64 11.16 3.19 6.53
C ARG A 64 11.50 3.19 5.04
N TYR A 65 10.56 3.59 4.18
CA TYR A 65 10.77 3.68 2.74
C TYR A 65 11.85 4.71 2.37
N LEU A 66 11.83 5.89 2.99
CA LEU A 66 12.84 6.93 2.78
C LEU A 66 14.23 6.48 3.24
N TYR A 67 14.31 5.76 4.35
CA TYR A 67 15.55 5.18 4.85
C TYR A 67 16.17 4.22 3.82
N TYR A 68 15.42 3.22 3.33
CA TYR A 68 15.93 2.28 2.33
C TYR A 68 16.30 2.97 1.01
N ARG A 69 15.50 3.93 0.57
CA ARG A 69 15.79 4.71 -0.65
C ARG A 69 17.09 5.50 -0.52
N ARG A 70 17.37 6.08 0.66
CA ARG A 70 18.61 6.82 0.93
C ARG A 70 19.82 5.88 0.97
N GLU A 71 19.67 4.66 1.48
CA GLU A 71 20.74 3.67 1.54
C GLU A 71 21.04 2.98 0.18
N GLY A 72 20.32 3.35 -0.89
CA GLY A 72 20.51 2.72 -2.20
C GLY A 72 20.07 1.25 -2.25
N ARG A 73 19.37 0.77 -1.22
CA ARG A 73 18.78 -0.57 -1.16
C ARG A 73 17.35 -0.46 -1.66
N GLY A 74 17.08 -1.01 -2.85
CA GLY A 74 15.72 -1.06 -3.39
C GLY A 74 14.78 -1.71 -2.38
N TYR A 75 13.69 -1.04 -2.02
CA TYR A 75 12.57 -1.60 -1.27
C TYR A 75 12.05 -2.80 -2.10
N SER A 76 12.41 -4.02 -1.70
CA SER A 76 12.13 -5.27 -2.43
C SER A 76 11.09 -6.08 -1.69
#